data_AF-A0A3D0QVP0-F1
#
_entry.id   AF-A0A3D0QVP0-F1
#
_cell.length_a   1.000
_cell.length_b   1.000
_cell.length_c   1.000
_cell.angle_alpha   90.00
_cell.angle_beta   90.00
_cell.angle_gamma   90.00
#
_symmetry.space_group_name_H-M   'P 1'
#
loop_
_entity.id
_entity.type
_entity.pdbx_description
1 polymer ?
#
loop_
_entity_poly.entity_id
_entity_poly.type
_entity_poly.pdbx_seq_one_letter_code
_entity_poly.pdbx_strand_id
1 'polypeptide(L)' 'MAATCMLHVQCPECDVVVPITIQAELARGDDDRQTISLEPDLTELWAHAWTHEDGPAGSG' A
#
# COMPACT_ATOMS: atom_id res chain seq x y z
N MET A 1 -5.12 0.42 20.19
CA MET A 1 -6.32 0.88 19.44
C MET A 1 -6.10 0.53 17.98
N ALA A 2 -7.03 -0.20 17.36
CA ALA A 2 -6.96 -0.52 15.94
C ALA A 2 -7.77 0.50 15.14
N ALA A 3 -7.20 0.98 14.05
CA ALA A 3 -7.87 1.84 13.08
C ALA A 3 -7.59 1.32 11.67
N THR A 4 -8.58 1.41 10.79
CA THR A 4 -8.40 1.12 9.37
C THR A 4 -8.38 2.44 8.62
N CYS A 5 -7.38 2.63 7.78
CA CYS A 5 -7.31 3.78 6.87
C CYS A 5 -7.01 3.32 5.44
N MET A 6 -7.13 4.25 4.49
CA MET A 6 -6.87 4.02 3.08
C MET A 6 -5.80 5.00 2.60
N LEU A 7 -4.77 4.48 1.97
CA LEU A 7 -3.76 5.25 1.25
C LEU A 7 -4.05 5.15 -0.25
N HIS A 8 -4.01 6.28 -0.96
CA HIS A 8 -4.12 6.30 -2.41
C HIS A 8 -2.73 6.45 -3.02
N VAL A 9 -2.31 5.47 -3.83
CA VAL A 9 -1.06 5.52 -4.59
C VAL A 9 -1.39 5.81 -6.04
N GLN A 10 -0.84 6.89 -6.59
CA GLN A 10 -0.96 7.20 -8.01
C GLN A 10 0.15 6.47 -8.78
N CYS A 11 -0.21 5.68 -9.78
CA CYS A 11 0.76 5.07 -10.70
C CYS A 11 1.40 6.17 -11.57
N PRO A 12 2.74 6.23 -11.66
CA PRO A 12 3.42 7.24 -12.48
C PRO A 12 3.36 6.98 -13.99
N GLU A 13 2.96 5.78 -14.43
CA GLU A 13 2.96 5.39 -15.84
C GLU A 13 1.61 5.64 -16.53
N CYS A 14 0.51 5.42 -15.81
CA CYS A 14 -0.85 5.48 -16.37
C CYS A 14 -1.83 6.36 -15.57
N ASP A 15 -1.35 7.06 -14.53
CA ASP A 15 -2.12 7.93 -13.63
C ASP A 15 -3.29 7.26 -12.89
N VAL A 16 -3.42 5.93 -12.97
CA VAL A 16 -4.41 5.17 -12.21
C VAL A 16 -4.11 5.28 -10.72
N VAL A 17 -5.15 5.55 -9.94
CA VAL A 17 -5.08 5.57 -8.47
C VAL A 17 -5.38 4.16 -7.94
N VAL A 18 -4.41 3.58 -7.25
CA VAL A 18 -4.51 2.28 -6.58
C VAL A 18 -4.77 2.49 -5.08
N PRO A 19 -5.93 2.09 -4.55
CA PRO A 19 -6.22 2.17 -3.12
C PRO A 19 -5.51 1.05 -2.34
N ILE A 20 -4.90 1.39 -1.21
CA ILE A 20 -4.22 0.48 -0.29
C ILE A 20 -4.91 0.60 1.07
N THR A 21 -5.49 -0.51 1.54
CA THR A 21 -6.04 -0.57 2.90
C THR A 21 -4.88 -0.76 3.87
N ILE A 22 -4.85 0.04 4.94
CA ILE A 22 -3.83 -0.05 5.99
C ILE A 22 -4.53 -0.33 7.32
N GLN A 23 -4.10 -1.40 7.99
CA GLN A 23 -4.45 -1.63 9.39
C GLN A 23 -3.42 -0.94 10.26
N ALA A 24 -3.87 -0.04 11.13
CA ALA A 24 -3.03 0.72 12.03
C ALA A 24 -3.31 0.30 13.48
N GLU A 25 -2.27 -0.11 14.20
CA GLU A 25 -2.35 -0.42 15.62
C GLU A 25 -1.53 0.58 16.43
N LEU A 26 -2.21 1.30 17.32
CA LEU A 26 -1.57 2.16 18.31
C LEU A 26 -1.41 1.39 19.61
N ALA A 27 -0.17 1.30 20.07
CA ALA A 27 0.20 0.74 21.37
C ALA A 27 0.93 1.81 22.21
N ARG A 28 0.53 1.94 23.47
CA ARG A 28 1.26 2.72 24.46
C ARG A 28 2.17 1.77 25.22
N GLY A 29 3.47 2.02 25.19
CA GLY A 29 4.46 1.29 25.98
C GLY A 29 4.58 1.89 27.39
N ASP A 30 5.18 1.11 28.29
CA ASP A 30 5.33 1.48 29.70
C ASP A 30 6.29 2.68 29.92
N ASP A 31 7.20 2.94 28.98
CA ASP A 31 8.24 3.99 29.07
C ASP A 31 7.86 5.32 28.37
N ASP A 32 6.59 5.73 28.41
CA ASP A 32 6.04 6.89 27.68
C ASP A 32 6.25 6.85 26.14
N ARG A 33 6.66 5.69 25.61
CA ARG A 33 6.79 5.46 24.18
C ARG A 33 5.42 5.15 23.59
N GLN A 34 5.15 5.73 22.42
CA GLN A 34 4.00 5.39 21.60
C GLN A 34 4.51 4.71 20.34
N THR A 35 3.93 3.56 20.04
CA THR A 35 4.22 2.81 18.82
C THR A 35 2.99 2.81 17.94
N ILE A 36 3.20 3.05 16.65
CA ILE A 36 2.19 2.89 15.61
C ILE A 36 2.72 1.81 14.68
N SER A 37 2.04 0.66 14.65
CA SER A 37 2.29 -0.40 13.68
C SER A 37 1.34 -0.22 12.50
N LEU A 38 1.85 -0.30 11.28
CA LEU A 38 1.06 -0.18 10.06
C LEU A 38 1.23 -1.45 9.24
N GLU A 39 0.12 -2.09 8.87
CA GLU A 39 0.07 -3.28 8.04
C GLU A 39 -0.71 -2.95 6.76
N PRO A 40 -0.03 -2.52 5.68
CA PRO A 40 -0.67 -2.25 4.40
C PRO A 40 -0.96 -3.55 3.65
N ASP A 41 -2.15 -3.65 3.06
CA ASP A 41 -2.49 -4.67 2.07
C ASP A 41 -2.04 -4.20 0.68
N LEU A 42 -0.95 -4.79 0.19
CA LEU A 42 -0.32 -4.43 -1.08
C LEU A 42 -0.84 -5.24 -2.27
N THR A 43 -1.89 -6.04 -2.09
CA THR A 43 -2.41 -6.96 -3.12
C THR A 43 -2.76 -6.22 -4.41
N GLU A 44 -3.52 -5.13 -4.33
CA GLU A 44 -3.93 -4.33 -5.48
C GLU A 44 -2.76 -3.58 -6.13
N LEU A 45 -1.77 -3.16 -5.34
CA LEU A 45 -0.57 -2.50 -5.87
C LEU A 45 0.28 -3.45 -6.70
N TRP A 46 0.47 -4.69 -6.23
CA TRP A 46 1.17 -5.72 -7.00
C TRP A 46 0.40 -6.16 -8.23
N ALA A 47 -0.92 -6.37 -8.11
CA ALA A 47 -1.78 -6.68 -9.25
C ALA A 47 -1.69 -5.60 -10.33
N HIS A 48 -1.67 -4.32 -9.94
CA HIS A 48 -1.50 -3.22 -10.87
C HIS A 48 -0.11 -3.20 -11.52
N ALA A 49 0.97 -3.41 -10.75
CA ALA A 49 2.33 -3.43 -11.27
C ALA A 49 2.50 -4.48 -12.39
N TRP A 50 1.93 -5.69 -12.21
CA TRP A 50 1.98 -6.74 -13.24
C TRP A 50 1.31 -6.35 -14.56
N THR A 51 0.33 -5.44 -14.55
CA THR A 51 -0.27 -4.96 -15.81
C THR A 51 0.70 -4.17 -16.69
N HIS A 52 1.79 -3.66 -16.12
CA HIS A 52 2.86 -2.97 -16.87
C HIS A 52 3.99 -3.92 -17.28
N GLU A 53 4.22 -5.00 -16.53
CA GLU A 53 5.24 -6.01 -16.85
C GLU A 53 4.84 -6.87 -18.06
N ASP A 54 3.53 -7.08 -18.29
CA ASP A 54 2.98 -7.88 -19.39
C ASP A 54 2.72 -7.09 -20.70
N GLY A 55 3.40 -5.96 -20.92
CA GLY A 55 3.43 -5.29 -22.24
C GLY A 55 3.87 -6.26 -23.34
N PRO A 56 3.34 -6.14 -24.59
CA PRO A 56 3.35 -7.22 -25.57
C PRO A 56 4.78 -7.70 -25.84
N ALA A 57 4.97 -9.02 -25.82
CA ALA A 57 6.21 -9.65 -26.22
C ALA A 57 6.73 -9.04 -27.55
N GLY A 58 7.82 -8.27 -27.47
CA GLY A 58 8.61 -7.85 -28.62
C GLY A 58 8.69 -6.33 -28.82
N SER A 59 9.77 -5.73 -28.31
CA SER A 59 10.61 -4.73 -29.01
C SER A 59 11.77 -4.35 -28.07
N GLY A 60 12.93 -4.96 -28.31
CA GLY A 60 14.18 -4.69 -27.58
C GLY A 60 15.23 -5.75 -27.88
#